data_AF-M1D420-F1
#
_entry.id   AF-M1D420-F1
#
_cell.length_a   1.000
_cell.length_b   1.000
_cell.length_c   1.000
_cell.angle_alpha   90.00
_cell.angle_beta   90.00
_cell.angle_gamma   90.00
#
_symmetry.space_group_name_H-M   'P 1'
#
loop_
_entity.id
_entity.type
_entity.pdbx_description
1 polymer ?
#
loop_
_entity_poly.entity_id
_entity_poly.type
_entity_poly.pdbx_seq_one_letter_code
_entity_poly.pdbx_strand_id
1 'polypeptide(L)'
;MASSAREWIEADETAKQFLTRVFSERPFLPLPPPLHRIPLRPGNVVEIVGPSPSSKTRILMQAAINCILPKEWKGVNYGGLERLVMFVDLDCRFDVLSLSRLLKQRIIRANGRYLFLSLFILYFGISCCLEYGGSNFIV
;
A
#
# COMPACT_ATOMS: atom_id res chain seq x y z
N MET A 1 0.41 -22.83 33.80
CA MET A 1 -0.56 -23.66 33.05
C MET A 1 0.15 -24.10 31.78
N ALA A 2 0.53 -25.38 31.68
CA ALA A 2 1.21 -25.91 30.50
C ALA A 2 0.16 -26.26 29.45
N SER A 3 0.19 -25.60 28.29
CA SER A 3 -0.66 -25.98 27.15
C SER A 3 -0.33 -27.41 26.75
N SER A 4 -1.34 -28.27 26.63
CA SER A 4 -1.12 -29.66 26.25
C SER A 4 -0.66 -29.73 24.79
N ALA A 5 0.21 -30.67 24.43
CA ALA A 5 0.67 -30.85 23.04
C ALA A 5 -0.49 -31.10 22.05
N ARG A 6 -1.66 -31.49 22.55
CA ARG A 6 -2.89 -31.64 21.77
C ARG A 6 -3.47 -30.30 21.30
N GLU A 7 -3.40 -29.26 22.12
CA GLU A 7 -3.85 -27.90 21.73
C GLU A 7 -3.04 -27.34 20.55
N TRP A 8 -1.79 -27.77 20.37
CA TRP A 8 -0.96 -27.40 19.22
C TRP A 8 -1.28 -28.17 17.93
N ILE A 9 -1.98 -29.31 18.05
CA ILE A 9 -2.30 -30.22 16.94
C ILE A 9 -3.76 -30.06 16.53
N GLU A 10 -4.57 -29.35 17.31
CA GLU A 10 -5.95 -29.05 16.92
C GLU A 10 -5.97 -28.23 15.63
N ALA A 11 -6.84 -28.64 14.71
CA ALA A 11 -6.97 -27.98 13.43
C ALA A 11 -7.73 -26.65 13.61
N ASP A 12 -7.03 -25.53 13.35
CA ASP A 12 -7.61 -24.19 13.45
C ASP A 12 -8.77 -23.95 12.46
N GLU A 13 -8.76 -24.65 11.31
CA GLU A 13 -9.78 -24.50 10.27
C GLU A 13 -10.07 -25.80 9.51
N THR A 14 -11.29 -25.92 9.00
CA THR A 14 -11.68 -27.00 8.06
C THR A 14 -11.12 -26.73 6.67
N ALA A 15 -10.91 -27.80 5.87
CA ALA A 15 -10.46 -27.67 4.49
C ALA A 15 -11.39 -26.76 3.63
N LYS A 16 -12.71 -26.80 3.88
CA LYS A 16 -13.67 -25.93 3.21
C LYS A 16 -13.43 -24.45 3.54
N GLN A 17 -13.17 -24.13 4.80
CA GLN A 17 -12.87 -22.76 5.24
C GLN A 17 -11.56 -22.26 4.63
N PHE A 18 -10.52 -23.09 4.63
CA PHE A 18 -9.24 -22.80 3.97
C PHE A 18 -9.42 -22.50 2.49
N LEU A 19 -10.08 -23.40 1.75
CA LEU A 19 -10.27 -23.24 0.31
C LEU A 19 -11.14 -22.02 -0.02
N THR A 20 -12.19 -21.75 0.76
CA THR A 20 -13.02 -20.54 0.59
C THR A 20 -12.18 -19.27 0.74
N ARG A 21 -11.27 -19.23 1.73
CA ARG A 21 -10.35 -18.11 1.95
C ARG A 21 -9.30 -17.99 0.83
N VAL A 22 -8.74 -19.11 0.36
CA VAL A 22 -7.68 -19.14 -0.67
C VAL A 22 -8.20 -18.80 -2.06
N PHE A 23 -9.40 -19.26 -2.42
CA PHE A 23 -9.99 -19.03 -3.74
C PHE A 23 -10.69 -17.67 -3.90
N SER A 24 -10.77 -16.86 -2.83
CA SER A 24 -11.22 -15.47 -2.96
C SER A 24 -10.38 -14.71 -4.01
N GLU A 25 -11.02 -13.91 -4.86
CA GLU A 25 -10.31 -13.07 -5.82
C GLU A 25 -9.43 -12.06 -5.08
N ARG A 26 -8.15 -12.01 -5.46
CA ARG A 26 -7.15 -11.18 -4.81
C ARG A 26 -6.50 -10.27 -5.86
N PRO A 27 -6.62 -8.94 -5.73
CA PRO A 27 -6.01 -8.02 -6.68
C PRO A 27 -4.50 -8.19 -6.66
N PHE A 28 -3.88 -8.13 -7.83
CA PHE A 28 -2.43 -8.12 -7.93
C PHE A 28 -1.89 -6.78 -7.44
N LEU A 29 -0.77 -6.82 -6.72
CA LEU A 29 -0.01 -5.62 -6.38
C LEU A 29 0.97 -5.30 -7.52
N PRO A 30 0.73 -4.27 -8.34
CA PRO A 30 1.67 -3.91 -9.39
C PRO A 30 2.92 -3.28 -8.76
N LEU A 31 4.06 -3.94 -8.91
CA LEU A 31 5.36 -3.38 -8.54
C LEU A 31 5.99 -2.59 -9.69
N PRO A 32 6.88 -1.62 -9.40
CA PRO A 32 7.61 -0.92 -10.46
C PRO A 32 8.52 -1.87 -11.25
N PRO A 33 8.84 -1.59 -12.52
CA PRO A 33 9.84 -2.33 -13.26
C PRO A 33 11.21 -2.33 -12.54
N PRO A 34 11.96 -3.46 -12.55
CA PRO A 34 11.69 -4.72 -13.23
C PRO A 34 10.78 -5.68 -12.45
N LEU A 35 10.40 -5.36 -11.21
CA LEU A 35 9.62 -6.24 -10.32
C LEU A 35 8.15 -6.43 -10.74
N HIS A 36 7.66 -5.67 -11.72
CA HIS A 36 6.32 -5.82 -12.33
C HIS A 36 5.96 -7.25 -12.79
N ARG A 37 6.97 -8.12 -13.00
CA ARG A 37 6.77 -9.52 -13.41
C ARG A 37 6.44 -10.45 -12.27
N ILE A 38 6.58 -10.01 -11.02
CA ILE A 38 6.30 -10.84 -9.84
C ILE A 38 4.81 -10.68 -9.50
N PRO A 39 3.99 -11.75 -9.64
CA PRO A 39 2.56 -11.68 -9.40
C PRO A 39 2.26 -11.71 -7.89
N LEU A 40 2.46 -10.59 -7.21
CA LEU A 40 2.16 -10.48 -5.78
C LEU A 40 0.66 -10.39 -5.52
N ARG A 41 0.18 -11.22 -4.60
CA ARG A 41 -1.21 -11.28 -4.15
C ARG A 41 -1.30 -11.06 -2.64
N PRO A 42 -2.42 -10.54 -2.12
CA PRO A 42 -2.75 -10.59 -0.70
C PRO A 42 -2.43 -11.96 -0.07
N GLY A 43 -1.75 -11.93 1.07
CA GLY A 43 -1.24 -13.12 1.76
C GLY A 43 0.20 -13.50 1.40
N ASN A 44 0.80 -12.89 0.38
CA ASN A 44 2.24 -13.02 0.16
C ASN A 44 3.01 -12.13 1.14
N VAL A 45 4.09 -12.69 1.70
CA VAL A 45 5.12 -11.94 2.42
C VAL A 45 6.32 -11.83 1.49
N VAL A 46 6.81 -10.60 1.31
CA VAL A 46 7.92 -10.32 0.40
C VAL A 46 9.01 -9.59 1.15
N GLU A 47 10.21 -10.14 1.09
CA GLU A 47 11.41 -9.51 1.63
C GLU A 47 12.21 -8.87 0.50
N ILE A 48 12.59 -7.60 0.66
CA ILE A 48 13.45 -6.88 -0.28
C ILE A 48 14.81 -6.65 0.40
N VAL A 49 15.81 -7.43 0.01
CA VAL A 49 17.16 -7.36 0.60
C VAL A 49 18.11 -6.59 -0.32
N GLY A 50 18.98 -5.79 0.29
CA GLY A 50 20.10 -5.15 -0.41
C GLY A 50 20.84 -4.15 0.48
N PRO A 51 22.08 -3.79 0.14
CA PRO A 51 22.86 -2.82 0.91
C PRO A 51 22.20 -1.43 0.90
N SER A 52 22.50 -0.59 1.88
CA SER A 52 22.19 0.84 1.73
C SER A 52 23.16 1.43 0.70
N PRO A 53 22.72 2.20 -0.35
CA PRO A 53 21.38 2.74 -0.62
C PRO A 53 20.65 2.06 -1.81
N SER A 54 20.21 0.81 -1.69
CA SER A 54 19.56 0.04 -2.77
C SER A 54 18.10 0.43 -3.11
N SER A 55 17.64 1.62 -2.74
CA SER A 55 16.30 2.13 -3.05
C SER A 55 15.10 1.32 -2.51
N LYS A 56 15.29 0.47 -1.49
CA LYS A 56 14.22 -0.34 -0.85
C LYS A 56 12.99 0.51 -0.47
N THR A 57 13.21 1.59 0.29
CA THR A 57 12.14 2.53 0.70
C THR A 57 11.40 3.11 -0.49
N ARG A 58 12.11 3.38 -1.60
CA ARG A 58 11.50 3.93 -2.83
C ARG A 58 10.62 2.91 -3.55
N ILE A 59 11.01 1.64 -3.55
CA ILE A 59 10.17 0.56 -4.09
C ILE A 59 8.89 0.44 -3.27
N LEU A 60 9.00 0.46 -1.93
CA LEU A 60 7.84 0.43 -1.04
C LEU A 60 6.92 1.65 -1.22
N MET A 61 7.47 2.86 -1.39
CA MET A 61 6.68 4.06 -1.69
C MET A 61 5.92 3.94 -3.02
N GLN A 62 6.52 3.37 -4.07
CA GLN A 62 5.82 3.15 -5.35
C GLN A 62 4.69 2.13 -5.23
N ALA A 63 4.93 1.03 -4.49
CA ALA A 63 3.88 0.06 -4.18
C ALA A 63 2.73 0.72 -3.41
N ALA A 64 3.05 1.53 -2.40
CA ALA A 64 2.06 2.26 -1.61
C ALA A 64 1.21 3.20 -2.46
N ILE A 65 1.82 3.95 -3.38
CA ILE A 65 1.09 4.84 -4.32
C ILE A 65 0.12 4.05 -5.20
N ASN A 66 0.55 2.90 -5.74
CA ASN A 66 -0.33 2.05 -6.54
C ASN A 66 -1.50 1.48 -5.70
N CYS A 67 -1.29 1.23 -4.41
CA CYS A 67 -2.38 0.81 -3.52
C CYS A 67 -3.39 1.94 -3.26
N ILE A 68 -2.90 3.13 -2.91
CA ILE A 68 -3.72 4.26 -2.45
C ILE A 68 -4.52 4.90 -3.58
N LEU A 69 -3.95 4.97 -4.79
CA LEU A 69 -4.62 5.61 -5.92
C LEU A 69 -5.91 4.88 -6.32
N PRO A 70 -6.90 5.62 -6.84
CA PRO A 70 -8.10 5.00 -7.35
C PRO A 70 -7.87 4.19 -8.62
N LYS A 71 -8.80 3.30 -8.97
CA LYS A 71 -8.81 2.71 -10.31
C LYS A 71 -9.16 3.78 -11.32
N GLU A 72 -10.25 4.51 -11.05
CA GLU A 72 -10.75 5.59 -11.89
C GLU A 72 -11.32 6.70 -11.03
N TRP A 73 -11.10 7.96 -11.44
CA TRP A 73 -11.73 9.10 -10.81
C TRP A 73 -12.06 10.16 -11.85
N LYS A 74 -13.33 10.58 -11.90
CA LYS A 74 -13.85 11.58 -12.86
C LYS A 74 -13.49 11.25 -14.33
N GLY A 75 -13.57 9.98 -14.73
CA GLY A 75 -13.25 9.54 -16.09
C GLY A 75 -11.76 9.39 -16.38
N VAL A 76 -10.87 9.65 -15.41
CA VAL A 76 -9.42 9.42 -15.54
C VAL A 76 -9.05 8.11 -14.85
N ASN A 77 -8.38 7.22 -15.58
CA ASN A 77 -7.88 5.97 -15.03
C ASN A 77 -6.49 6.16 -14.40
N TYR A 78 -6.37 5.93 -13.09
CA TYR A 78 -5.10 6.01 -12.37
C TYR A 78 -4.45 4.64 -12.18
N GLY A 79 -5.21 3.56 -12.38
CA GLY A 79 -4.72 2.18 -12.33
C GLY A 79 -4.28 1.72 -10.93
N GLY A 80 -4.79 2.36 -9.87
CA GLY A 80 -4.51 1.97 -8.49
C GLY A 80 -5.50 0.94 -7.94
N LEU A 81 -5.43 0.65 -6.64
CA LEU A 81 -6.20 -0.41 -5.99
C LEU A 81 -7.29 0.09 -5.02
N GLU A 82 -7.35 1.38 -4.69
CA GLU A 82 -8.27 1.96 -3.70
C GLU A 82 -8.15 1.33 -2.31
N ARG A 83 -6.92 1.13 -1.84
CA ARG A 83 -6.63 0.48 -0.54
C ARG A 83 -5.75 1.35 0.35
N LEU A 84 -5.99 1.21 1.66
CA LEU A 84 -5.15 1.79 2.70
C LEU A 84 -3.81 1.04 2.78
N VAL A 85 -2.76 1.76 3.16
CA VAL A 85 -1.41 1.24 3.32
C VAL A 85 -0.86 1.71 4.66
N MET A 86 -0.34 0.77 5.44
CA MET A 86 0.41 1.03 6.66
C MET A 86 1.90 0.97 6.34
N PHE A 87 2.65 1.99 6.75
CA PHE A 87 4.10 2.04 6.59
C PHE A 87 4.75 2.07 7.98
N VAL A 88 5.47 1.01 8.33
CA VAL A 88 6.20 0.92 9.59
C VAL A 88 7.66 1.26 9.30
N ASP A 89 8.08 2.44 9.74
CA ASP A 89 9.46 2.90 9.59
C ASP A 89 10.28 2.57 10.83
N LEU A 90 11.24 1.65 10.68
CA LEU A 90 12.12 1.20 11.75
C LEU A 90 13.47 1.93 11.76
N ASP A 91 13.81 2.66 10.69
CA ASP A 91 15.11 3.31 10.52
C ASP A 91 15.02 4.83 10.28
N CYS A 92 13.81 5.39 10.37
CA CYS A 92 13.50 6.80 10.20
C CYS A 92 13.92 7.37 8.82
N ARG A 93 13.98 6.53 7.77
CA ARG A 93 14.32 6.96 6.40
C ARG A 93 13.10 7.20 5.52
N PHE A 94 11.89 7.05 6.06
CA PHE A 94 10.67 7.38 5.35
C PHE A 94 10.48 8.90 5.25
N ASP A 95 10.50 9.40 4.02
CA ASP A 95 10.30 10.83 3.71
C ASP A 95 8.91 11.06 3.10
N VAL A 96 8.02 11.67 3.90
CA VAL A 96 6.66 12.04 3.51
C VAL A 96 6.66 13.01 2.32
N LEU A 97 7.63 13.92 2.23
CA LEU A 97 7.72 14.86 1.12
C LEU A 97 8.07 14.14 -0.18
N SER A 98 8.96 13.14 -0.11
CA SER A 98 9.25 12.26 -1.26
C SER A 98 8.02 11.47 -1.68
N LEU A 99 7.27 10.89 -0.75
CA LEU A 99 6.00 10.21 -1.08
C LEU A 99 5.01 11.16 -1.76
N SER A 100 4.79 12.35 -1.18
CA SER A 100 3.89 13.38 -1.73
C SER A 100 4.28 13.77 -3.15
N ARG A 101 5.58 13.98 -3.40
CA ARG A 101 6.09 14.32 -4.72
C ARG A 101 5.84 13.20 -5.74
N LEU A 102 6.12 11.95 -5.38
CA LEU A 102 5.89 10.79 -6.25
C LEU A 102 4.41 10.60 -6.56
N LEU A 103 3.54 10.80 -5.56
CA LEU A 103 2.08 10.73 -5.73
C LEU A 103 1.59 11.83 -6.68
N LYS A 104 2.02 13.08 -6.50
CA LYS A 104 1.72 14.20 -7.41
C LYS A 104 2.15 13.89 -8.83
N GLN A 105 3.35 13.36 -9.03
CA GLN A 105 3.85 12.97 -10.35
C GLN A 105 2.95 11.91 -11.00
N ARG A 106 2.48 10.92 -10.25
CA ARG A 106 1.54 9.89 -10.75
C ARG A 106 0.20 10.50 -11.17
N ILE A 107 -0.36 11.40 -10.37
CA ILE A 107 -1.64 12.07 -10.68
C ILE A 107 -1.50 12.94 -11.93
N ILE A 108 -0.45 13.76 -12.01
CA ILE A 108 -0.19 14.63 -13.17
C ILE A 108 0.01 13.80 -14.44
N ARG A 109 0.71 12.66 -14.33
CA ARG A 109 0.93 11.76 -15.47
C ARG A 109 -0.38 11.16 -15.99
N ALA A 110 -1.32 10.82 -15.11
CA ALA A 110 -2.61 10.24 -15.48
C ALA A 110 -3.57 11.28 -16.08
N ASN A 111 -3.60 12.51 -15.54
CA ASN A 111 -4.49 13.58 -16.01
C ASN A 111 -4.08 14.21 -17.36
N GLY A 112 -2.88 13.89 -17.86
CA GLY A 112 -2.31 14.57 -19.02
C GLY A 112 -1.85 16.00 -18.69
N ARG A 113 -1.03 16.58 -19.57
CA ARG A 113 -0.47 17.95 -19.46
C ARG A 113 -1.53 19.06 -19.64
N TYR A 114 -2.73 18.91 -19.08
CA TYR A 114 -3.78 19.90 -19.17
C TYR A 114 -4.02 20.55 -17.80
N LEU A 115 -3.83 21.87 -17.83
CA LEU A 115 -3.95 22.89 -16.77
C LEU A 115 -2.81 23.00 -15.75
N PHE A 116 -1.95 23.98 -16.06
CA PHE A 116 -1.34 24.92 -15.12
C PHE A 116 -2.21 25.16 -13.87
N LEU A 117 -1.56 25.06 -12.71
CA LEU A 117 -1.82 25.84 -11.49
C LEU A 117 -3.30 26.22 -11.22
N SER A 118 -4.07 25.31 -10.64
CA SER A 118 -4.82 25.58 -9.40
C SER A 118 -5.54 24.30 -8.97
N LEU A 119 -5.78 24.15 -7.67
CA LEU A 119 -6.72 23.19 -7.08
C LEU A 119 -6.26 21.73 -6.84
N PHE A 120 -5.12 21.49 -6.18
CA PHE A 120 -4.89 20.18 -5.51
C PHE A 120 -4.19 20.25 -4.14
N ILE A 121 -4.08 21.45 -3.56
CA ILE A 121 -3.64 21.61 -2.17
C ILE A 121 -4.74 21.23 -1.17
N LEU A 122 -6.02 21.14 -1.57
CA LEU A 122 -7.13 21.04 -0.61
C LEU A 122 -7.60 19.63 -0.20
N TYR A 123 -7.32 18.54 -0.94
CA TYR A 123 -7.93 17.23 -0.63
C TYR A 123 -6.99 16.20 0.02
N PHE A 124 -5.67 16.41 0.02
CA PHE A 124 -4.73 15.52 0.72
C PHE A 124 -3.96 16.22 1.85
N GLY A 125 -4.13 17.54 2.00
CA GLY A 125 -3.51 18.34 3.06
C GLY A 125 -4.28 18.40 4.38
N ILE A 126 -5.49 17.84 4.47
CA ILE A 126 -6.36 18.01 5.67
C ILE A 126 -6.39 16.79 6.60
N SER A 127 -6.09 15.56 6.15
CA SER A 127 -6.08 14.43 7.11
C SER A 127 -4.77 14.30 7.92
N CYS A 128 -3.70 15.03 7.56
CA CYS A 128 -2.40 14.87 8.24
C CYS A 128 -2.05 15.99 9.23
N CYS A 129 -2.82 17.10 9.29
CA CYS A 129 -2.48 18.23 10.17
C CYS A 129 -3.67 18.94 10.86
N LEU A 130 -4.93 18.50 10.72
CA LEU A 130 -6.08 19.20 11.33
C LEU A 130 -6.92 18.40 12.35
N GLU A 131 -6.52 17.19 12.72
CA GLU A 131 -7.14 16.45 13.83
C GLU A 131 -6.11 16.12 14.93
N TYR A 132 -5.46 17.14 15.48
CA TYR A 132 -5.16 17.11 16.92
C TYR A 132 -6.47 17.38 17.66
N GLY A 133 -7.26 16.33 17.87
CA GLY A 133 -8.62 16.48 18.39
C GLY A 133 -9.30 15.19 18.85
N GLY A 134 -8.54 14.21 19.34
CA GLY A 134 -9.10 13.09 20.10
C GLY A 134 -9.59 11.90 19.27
N SER A 135 -9.35 10.71 19.85
CA SER A 135 -9.86 9.40 19.44
C SER A 135 -9.05 8.66 18.37
N ASN A 136 -8.00 8.00 18.85
CA ASN A 136 -7.52 6.68 18.44
C ASN A 136 -7.47 6.38 16.93
N PHE A 137 -6.28 6.50 16.35
CA PHE A 137 -5.86 5.59 15.29
C PHE A 137 -4.63 4.81 15.76
N ILE A 138 -4.87 3.53 16.04
CA ILE A 138 -3.83 2.51 16.15
C ILE A 138 -3.27 2.33 14.74
N VAL A 139 -1.96 2.50 14.61
CA VAL A 139 -1.18 2.26 13.40
C VAL A 139 -1.32 0.80 12.99
#